data_AF-A0A6A8FGG5-F1
#
_entry.id   AF-A0A6A8FGG5-F1
#
_cell.length_a   1.000
_cell.length_b   1.000
_cell.length_c   1.000
_cell.angle_alpha   90.00
_cell.angle_beta   90.00
_cell.angle_gamma   90.00
#
_symmetry.space_group_name_H-M   'P 1'
#
loop_
_entity.id
_entity.type
_entity.pdbx_description
1 polymer ?
#
loop_
_entity_poly.entity_id
_entity_poly.type
_entity_poly.pdbx_seq_one_letter_code
_entity_poly.pdbx_strand_id
1 'polypeptide(L)'
;MIQDNKTLITYIDQFGKIAQPNEMPSYRLLKYLTLAYSTVSLQLINSKANGIDEQSILNMITSTDDIHSQIDAVSNNLRNVEKAGLQNELGKANDAIRTQQIELIFGSIGAFMVSLVIGRHISQYSIIKPLSRLKDAASQIASGNLDFEMKSDAQPDEIWELSTQFDSMRQMLNQRTRELETSNSQLSLANVQLNEHDKVQRDFINIAAHELRTPIQPLLLASAN
;
A
#
# COMPACT_ATOMS: atom_id res chain seq x y z
N MET A 1 72.19 23.82 30.29
CA MET A 1 71.10 24.74 30.69
C MET A 1 70.69 25.76 29.63
N ILE A 2 71.44 25.97 28.53
CA ILE A 2 71.10 26.97 27.49
C ILE A 2 70.20 26.39 26.36
N GLN A 3 70.09 25.06 26.27
CA GLN A 3 69.38 24.37 25.18
C GLN A 3 67.85 24.44 25.30
N ASP A 4 67.30 24.59 26.51
CA ASP A 4 65.85 24.64 26.75
C ASP A 4 65.22 26.00 26.43
N ASN A 5 65.97 27.11 26.59
CA ASN A 5 65.47 28.46 26.31
C ASN A 5 65.20 28.68 24.81
N LYS A 6 66.06 28.13 23.95
CA LYS A 6 65.91 28.24 22.49
C LYS A 6 64.68 27.50 21.98
N THR A 7 64.36 26.37 22.60
CA THR A 7 63.17 25.56 22.31
C THR A 7 61.90 26.29 22.72
N LEU A 8 61.87 26.91 23.91
CA LEU A 8 60.69 27.67 24.35
C LEU A 8 60.44 28.91 23.49
N ILE A 9 61.50 29.65 23.11
CA ILE A 9 61.40 30.80 22.20
C ILE A 9 60.89 30.37 20.82
N THR A 10 61.30 29.19 20.34
CA THR A 10 60.82 28.63 19.06
C THR A 10 59.33 28.30 19.12
N TYR A 11 58.84 27.75 20.24
CA TYR A 11 57.42 27.51 20.43
C TYR A 11 56.62 28.83 20.52
N ILE A 12 57.11 29.83 21.24
CA ILE A 12 56.51 31.18 21.32
C ILE A 12 56.35 31.82 19.92
N ASP A 13 57.38 31.74 19.07
CA ASP A 13 57.38 32.27 17.70
C ASP A 13 56.44 31.47 16.76
N GLN A 14 56.40 30.14 16.90
CA GLN A 14 55.48 29.30 16.14
C GLN A 14 54.01 29.55 16.50
N PHE A 15 53.68 29.69 17.80
CA PHE A 15 52.32 30.01 18.21
C PHE A 15 51.86 31.35 17.65
N GLY A 16 52.71 32.39 17.64
CA GLY A 16 52.42 33.71 17.07
C GLY A 16 51.98 33.67 15.61
N LYS A 17 52.64 32.85 14.78
CA LYS A 17 52.46 32.78 13.32
C LYS A 17 51.16 32.13 12.82
N ILE A 18 50.37 31.47 13.67
CA ILE A 18 49.18 30.69 13.25
C ILE A 18 47.91 31.57 13.14
N ALA A 19 47.99 32.90 13.25
CA ALA A 19 46.81 33.77 13.28
C ALA A 19 46.03 33.75 11.95
N GLN A 20 44.85 33.13 11.92
CA GLN A 20 43.92 33.22 10.80
C GLN A 20 43.08 34.52 10.89
N PRO A 21 42.78 35.20 9.77
CA PRO A 21 42.08 36.51 9.76
C PRO A 21 40.69 36.51 10.44
N ASN A 22 40.05 35.35 10.59
CA ASN A 22 38.68 35.19 11.11
C ASN A 22 38.59 34.48 12.48
N GLU A 23 39.65 34.48 13.29
CA GLU A 23 39.62 33.82 14.60
C GLU A 23 38.63 34.48 15.57
N MET A 24 37.79 33.65 16.21
CA MET A 24 36.89 34.09 17.29
C MET A 24 37.69 34.87 18.34
N PRO A 25 37.15 35.98 18.89
CA PRO A 25 37.83 36.79 19.90
C PRO A 25 38.40 35.98 21.07
N SER A 26 37.67 34.94 21.52
CA SER A 26 38.08 34.05 22.60
C SER A 26 39.31 33.19 22.26
N TYR A 27 39.49 32.79 20.99
CA TYR A 27 40.68 32.04 20.56
C TYR A 27 41.92 32.93 20.50
N ARG A 28 41.76 34.17 20.02
CA ARG A 28 42.81 35.20 20.05
C ARG A 28 43.24 35.52 21.48
N LEU A 29 42.28 35.66 22.39
CA LEU A 29 42.56 35.89 23.81
C LEU A 29 43.29 34.71 24.45
N LEU A 30 42.84 33.47 24.20
CA LEU A 30 43.50 32.26 24.71
C LEU A 30 44.97 32.22 24.27
N LYS A 31 45.23 32.47 22.98
CA LYS A 31 46.59 32.51 22.41
C LYS A 31 47.46 33.59 23.06
N TYR A 32 46.91 34.79 23.27
CA TYR A 32 47.61 35.87 23.97
C TYR A 32 47.97 35.47 25.41
N LEU A 33 47.03 34.91 26.16
CA LEU A 33 47.25 34.48 27.54
C LEU A 33 48.29 33.35 27.62
N THR A 34 48.25 32.37 26.71
CA THR A 34 49.27 31.31 26.64
C THR A 34 50.66 31.87 26.34
N LEU A 35 50.76 32.89 25.49
CA LEU A 35 52.02 33.58 25.19
C LEU A 35 52.57 34.33 26.40
N ALA A 36 51.69 35.06 27.11
CA ALA A 36 52.03 35.77 28.34
C ALA A 36 52.50 34.79 29.43
N TYR A 37 51.79 33.67 29.62
CA TYR A 37 52.16 32.62 30.56
C TYR A 37 53.57 32.08 30.30
N SER A 38 53.89 31.76 29.04
CA SER A 38 55.20 31.26 28.64
C SER A 38 56.31 32.27 28.90
N THR A 39 56.04 33.55 28.66
CA THR A 39 56.99 34.65 28.87
C THR A 39 57.30 34.86 30.35
N VAL A 40 56.27 34.94 31.20
CA VAL A 40 56.44 35.10 32.66
C VAL A 40 57.12 33.86 33.27
N SER A 41 56.75 32.66 32.81
CA SER A 41 57.39 31.41 33.24
C SER A 41 58.89 31.38 32.93
N LEU A 42 59.31 31.86 31.75
CA LEU A 42 60.74 31.97 31.40
C LEU A 42 61.48 32.97 32.28
N GLN A 43 60.85 34.10 32.59
CA GLN A 43 61.42 35.11 33.50
C GLN A 43 61.59 34.53 34.91
N LEU A 44 60.59 33.77 35.37
CA LEU A 44 60.62 33.09 36.66
C LEU A 44 61.75 32.05 36.75
N ILE A 45 61.91 31.20 35.72
CA ILE A 45 62.99 30.19 35.65
C ILE A 45 64.37 30.83 35.71
N ASN A 46 64.55 32.02 35.11
CA ASN A 46 65.83 32.72 35.05
C ASN A 46 66.02 33.76 36.17
N SER A 47 65.07 33.88 37.10
CA SER A 47 65.05 34.92 38.15
C SER A 47 66.33 34.99 38.98
N LYS A 48 66.86 33.82 39.38
CA LYS A 48 68.11 33.71 40.17
C LYS A 48 69.37 34.07 39.38
N ALA A 49 69.40 33.79 38.07
CA ALA A 49 70.52 34.15 37.21
C ALA A 49 70.54 35.66 36.88
N ASN A 50 69.38 36.30 36.95
CA ASN A 50 69.18 37.71 36.61
C ASN A 50 69.19 38.65 37.82
N GLY A 51 69.43 38.15 39.04
CA GLY A 51 69.49 38.96 40.26
C GLY A 51 68.15 39.62 40.65
N ILE A 52 67.02 39.00 40.27
CA ILE A 52 65.68 39.50 40.60
C ILE A 52 65.43 39.35 42.11
N ASP A 53 64.85 40.36 42.74
CA ASP A 53 64.52 40.34 44.18
C ASP A 53 63.34 39.40 44.49
N GLU A 54 63.24 38.96 45.75
CA GLU A 54 62.26 38.00 46.22
C GLU A 54 60.81 38.48 46.04
N GLN A 55 60.53 39.77 46.22
CA GLN A 55 59.19 40.32 46.04
C GLN A 55 58.77 40.31 44.57
N SER A 56 59.68 40.63 43.66
CA SER A 56 59.45 40.50 42.22
C SER A 56 59.20 39.05 41.80
N ILE A 57 59.87 38.07 42.42
CA ILE A 57 59.62 36.64 42.19
C ILE A 57 58.20 36.26 42.64
N LEU A 58 57.77 36.67 43.84
CA LEU A 58 56.42 36.41 44.34
C LEU A 58 55.34 37.05 43.46
N ASN A 59 55.59 38.26 42.95
CA ASN A 59 54.69 38.93 42.02
C ASN A 59 54.59 38.18 40.68
N MET A 60 55.71 37.64 40.16
CA MET A 60 55.71 36.81 38.94
C MET A 60 54.98 35.48 39.16
N ILE A 61 55.12 34.83 40.32
CA ILE A 61 54.35 33.61 40.67
C ILE A 61 52.86 33.93 40.67
N THR A 62 52.46 34.98 41.39
CA THR A 62 51.06 35.41 41.47
C THR A 62 50.49 35.75 40.09
N SER A 63 51.26 36.44 39.25
CA SER A 63 50.87 36.73 37.86
C SER A 63 50.77 35.46 37.01
N THR A 64 51.59 34.45 37.26
CA THR A 64 51.54 33.16 36.55
C THR A 64 50.27 32.40 36.91
N ASP A 65 49.92 32.36 38.19
CA ASP A 65 48.69 31.74 38.68
C ASP A 65 47.44 32.45 38.12
N ASP A 66 47.44 33.79 38.09
CA ASP A 66 46.36 34.58 37.51
C ASP A 66 46.19 34.30 36.01
N ILE A 67 47.28 34.32 35.23
CA ILE A 67 47.22 34.01 33.80
C ILE A 67 46.73 32.57 33.59
N HIS A 68 47.17 31.61 34.41
CA HIS A 68 46.70 30.22 34.33
C HIS A 68 45.18 30.13 34.57
N SER A 69 44.67 30.82 35.59
CA SER A 69 43.23 30.88 35.86
C SER A 69 42.44 31.52 34.71
N GLN A 70 42.96 32.59 34.11
CA GLN A 70 42.35 33.20 32.92
C GLN A 70 42.35 32.26 31.71
N ILE A 71 43.44 31.51 31.49
CA ILE A 71 43.52 30.48 30.44
C ILE A 71 42.42 29.43 30.64
N ASP A 72 42.25 28.92 31.86
CA ASP A 72 41.22 27.93 32.19
C ASP A 72 39.81 28.49 31.96
N ALA A 73 39.56 29.72 32.40
CA ALA A 73 38.27 30.38 32.21
C ALA A 73 37.93 30.54 30.71
N VAL A 74 38.87 31.01 29.90
CA VAL A 74 38.68 31.18 28.45
C VAL A 74 38.55 29.83 27.75
N SER A 75 39.35 28.83 28.12
CA SER A 75 39.28 27.47 27.59
C SER A 75 37.92 26.81 27.86
N ASN A 76 37.41 26.93 29.08
CA ASN A 76 36.08 26.42 29.44
C ASN A 76 34.96 27.14 28.68
N ASN A 77 35.05 28.46 28.52
CA ASN A 77 34.09 29.23 27.72
C ASN A 77 34.09 28.80 26.25
N LEU A 78 35.27 28.62 25.64
CA LEU A 78 35.40 28.13 24.27
C LEU A 78 34.75 26.75 24.10
N ARG A 79 35.03 25.82 25.01
CA ARG A 79 34.42 24.48 25.00
C ARG A 79 32.89 24.56 25.12
N ASN A 80 32.37 25.47 25.93
CA ASN A 80 30.92 25.64 26.10
C ASN A 80 30.27 26.23 24.84
N VAL A 81 30.91 27.21 24.19
CA VAL A 81 30.43 27.79 22.93
C VAL A 81 30.44 26.74 21.81
N GLU A 82 31.51 25.95 21.70
CA GLU A 82 31.60 24.87 20.71
C GLU A 82 30.51 23.82 20.94
N LYS A 83 30.31 23.38 22.20
CA LYS A 83 29.22 22.46 22.55
C LYS A 83 27.84 23.03 22.22
N ALA A 84 27.59 24.30 22.53
CA ALA A 84 26.33 24.96 22.22
C ALA A 84 26.10 25.05 20.70
N GLY A 85 27.15 25.34 19.92
CA GLY A 85 27.12 25.33 18.46
C GLY A 85 26.79 23.94 17.90
N LEU A 86 27.48 22.91 18.38
CA LEU A 86 27.22 21.52 17.99
C LEU A 86 25.79 21.09 18.34
N GLN A 87 25.30 21.43 19.53
CA GLN A 87 23.92 21.13 19.95
C GLN A 87 22.88 21.85 19.08
N ASN A 88 23.15 23.10 18.70
CA ASN A 88 22.28 23.85 17.81
C ASN A 88 22.19 23.23 16.41
N GLU A 89 23.33 22.80 15.85
CA GLU A 89 23.35 22.13 14.54
C GLU A 89 22.66 20.74 14.59
N LEU A 90 22.86 19.97 15.67
CA LEU A 90 22.11 18.73 15.91
C LEU A 90 20.61 18.97 16.05
N GLY A 91 20.21 20.05 16.73
CA GLY A 91 18.81 20.45 16.87
C GLY A 91 18.17 20.74 15.52
N LYS A 92 18.80 21.58 14.69
CA LYS A 92 18.33 21.89 13.32
C LYS A 92 18.23 20.63 12.46
N ALA A 93 19.24 19.74 12.52
CA ALA A 93 19.23 18.49 11.76
C ALA A 93 18.06 17.58 12.20
N ASN A 94 17.82 17.45 13.50
CA ASN A 94 16.71 16.67 14.04
C ASN A 94 15.34 17.25 13.64
N ASP A 95 15.17 18.56 13.69
CA ASP A 95 13.92 19.21 13.28
C ASP A 95 13.65 19.04 11.78
N ALA A 96 14.69 19.11 10.96
CA ALA A 96 14.59 18.82 9.53
C ALA A 96 14.19 17.36 9.27
N ILE A 97 14.82 16.40 9.96
CA ILE A 97 14.47 14.97 9.87
C ILE A 97 13.02 14.75 10.30
N ARG A 98 12.59 15.35 11.41
CA ARG A 98 11.22 15.22 11.93
C ARG A 98 10.19 15.73 10.93
N THR A 99 10.46 16.85 10.28
CA THR A 99 9.58 17.42 9.26
C THR A 99 9.43 16.46 8.06
N GLN A 100 10.54 15.93 7.55
CA GLN A 100 10.52 14.94 6.45
C GLN A 100 9.78 13.65 6.84
N GLN A 101 9.94 13.16 8.07
CA GLN A 101 9.23 11.98 8.55
C GLN A 101 7.71 12.18 8.58
N ILE A 102 7.25 13.36 9.01
CA ILE A 102 5.82 13.68 9.03
C ILE A 102 5.25 13.70 7.61
N GLU A 103 5.94 14.30 6.65
CA GLU A 103 5.54 14.32 5.24
C GLU A 103 5.41 12.89 4.65
N LEU A 104 6.38 12.01 4.94
CA LEU A 104 6.35 10.62 4.50
C LEU A 104 5.17 9.83 5.09
N ILE A 105 4.87 10.03 6.38
CA ILE A 105 3.74 9.36 7.05
C ILE A 105 2.42 9.79 6.40
N PHE A 106 2.20 11.10 6.23
CA PHE A 106 0.98 11.60 5.60
C PHE A 106 0.84 11.13 4.15
N GLY A 107 1.93 11.17 3.37
CA GLY A 107 1.94 10.65 2.00
C GLY A 107 1.58 9.16 1.95
N SER A 108 2.12 8.36 2.86
CA SER A 108 1.86 6.91 2.93
C SER A 108 0.41 6.59 3.29
N ILE A 109 -0.15 7.29 4.29
CA ILE A 109 -1.55 7.15 4.68
C ILE A 109 -2.47 7.57 3.51
N GLY A 110 -2.16 8.68 2.85
CA GLY A 110 -2.90 9.15 1.69
C GLY A 110 -2.91 8.13 0.55
N ALA A 111 -1.74 7.59 0.20
CA ALA A 111 -1.60 6.58 -0.84
C ALA A 111 -2.37 5.29 -0.49
N PHE A 112 -2.33 4.86 0.78
CA PHE A 112 -3.08 3.71 1.25
C PHE A 112 -4.60 3.93 1.16
N MET A 113 -5.09 5.12 1.52
CA MET A 113 -6.53 5.42 1.40
C MET A 113 -6.98 5.44 -0.06
N VAL A 114 -6.18 6.00 -0.96
CA VAL A 114 -6.46 6.00 -2.41
C VAL A 114 -6.50 4.57 -2.95
N SER A 115 -5.56 3.70 -2.56
CA SER A 115 -5.55 2.31 -3.01
C SER A 115 -6.78 1.52 -2.55
N LEU A 116 -7.28 1.78 -1.33
CA LEU A 116 -8.54 1.19 -0.86
C LEU A 116 -9.75 1.63 -1.68
N VAL A 117 -9.84 2.92 -2.04
CA VAL A 117 -10.93 3.45 -2.86
C VAL A 117 -10.89 2.83 -4.26
N ILE A 118 -9.72 2.78 -4.89
CA ILE A 118 -9.54 2.16 -6.21
C ILE A 118 -9.85 0.66 -6.14
N GLY A 119 -9.31 -0.05 -5.15
CA GLY A 119 -9.53 -1.48 -4.97
C GLY A 119 -11.02 -1.81 -4.79
N ARG A 120 -11.73 -1.04 -3.96
CA ARG A 120 -13.19 -1.17 -3.80
C ARG A 120 -13.93 -0.90 -5.11
N HIS A 121 -13.51 0.12 -5.86
CA HIS A 121 -14.13 0.46 -7.14
C HIS A 121 -13.98 -0.69 -8.14
N ILE A 122 -12.75 -1.17 -8.36
CA ILE A 122 -12.47 -2.29 -9.28
C ILE A 122 -13.24 -3.55 -8.83
N SER A 123 -13.18 -3.91 -7.55
CA SER A 123 -13.88 -5.08 -7.01
C SER A 123 -15.39 -5.02 -7.27
N GLN A 124 -16.02 -3.87 -7.05
CA GLN A 124 -17.46 -3.70 -7.22
C GLN A 124 -17.92 -3.88 -8.67
N TYR A 125 -17.15 -3.35 -9.63
CA TYR A 125 -17.56 -3.28 -11.03
C TYR A 125 -17.05 -4.44 -11.88
N SER A 126 -15.85 -4.97 -11.62
CA SER A 126 -15.24 -6.05 -12.41
C SER A 126 -15.55 -7.44 -11.86
N ILE A 127 -15.95 -7.57 -10.59
CA ILE A 127 -16.14 -8.90 -9.95
C ILE A 127 -17.54 -9.02 -9.36
N ILE A 128 -17.88 -8.19 -8.37
CA ILE A 128 -19.08 -8.38 -7.55
C ILE A 128 -20.37 -8.21 -8.36
N LYS A 129 -20.48 -7.12 -9.15
CA LYS A 129 -21.69 -6.87 -9.95
C LYS A 129 -21.93 -7.96 -11.03
N PRO A 130 -20.95 -8.33 -11.88
CA PRO A 130 -21.13 -9.41 -12.84
C PRO A 130 -21.51 -10.75 -12.19
N LEU A 131 -20.84 -11.14 -11.10
CA LEU A 131 -21.17 -12.38 -10.38
C LEU A 131 -22.58 -12.35 -9.76
N SER A 132 -23.01 -11.19 -9.23
CA SER A 132 -24.40 -11.06 -8.75
C SER A 132 -25.41 -11.23 -9.87
N ARG A 133 -25.15 -10.65 -11.05
CA ARG A 133 -26.01 -10.81 -12.23
C ARG A 133 -26.09 -12.26 -12.67
N LEU A 134 -24.96 -12.98 -12.69
CA LEU A 134 -24.93 -14.41 -13.00
C LEU A 134 -25.72 -15.23 -11.97
N LYS A 135 -25.58 -14.93 -10.68
CA LYS A 135 -26.36 -15.56 -9.61
C LYS A 135 -27.87 -15.33 -9.81
N ASP A 136 -28.27 -14.11 -10.14
CA ASP A 136 -29.68 -13.78 -10.39
C ASP A 136 -30.21 -14.47 -11.66
N ALA A 137 -29.42 -14.52 -12.74
CA ALA A 137 -29.75 -15.24 -13.96
C ALA A 137 -29.89 -16.75 -13.72
N ALA A 138 -28.98 -17.35 -12.96
CA ALA A 138 -29.07 -18.76 -12.58
C ALA A 138 -30.34 -19.06 -11.78
N SER A 139 -30.75 -18.16 -10.89
CA SER A 139 -32.02 -18.28 -10.15
C SER A 139 -33.24 -18.23 -11.08
N GLN A 140 -33.24 -17.37 -12.10
CA GLN A 140 -34.34 -17.30 -13.07
C GLN A 140 -34.44 -18.60 -13.89
N ILE A 141 -33.31 -19.10 -14.39
CA ILE A 141 -33.24 -20.37 -15.11
C ILE A 141 -33.75 -21.53 -14.24
N ALA A 142 -33.32 -21.60 -12.98
CA ALA A 142 -33.75 -22.64 -12.04
C ALA A 142 -35.26 -22.60 -11.75
N SER A 143 -35.88 -21.41 -11.83
CA SER A 143 -37.34 -21.25 -11.70
C SER A 143 -38.12 -21.55 -12.99
N GLY A 144 -37.44 -21.94 -14.07
CA GLY A 144 -38.03 -22.24 -15.37
C GLY A 144 -38.24 -21.01 -16.27
N ASN A 145 -37.89 -19.80 -15.81
CA ASN A 145 -37.96 -18.61 -16.64
C ASN A 145 -36.72 -18.52 -17.54
N LEU A 146 -36.91 -18.76 -18.84
CA LEU A 146 -35.84 -18.73 -19.85
C LEU A 146 -35.95 -17.56 -20.83
N ASP A 147 -36.99 -16.72 -20.72
CA ASP A 147 -37.31 -15.66 -21.69
C ASP A 147 -36.72 -14.28 -21.32
N PHE A 148 -35.76 -14.24 -20.40
CA PHE A 148 -35.01 -13.03 -20.08
C PHE A 148 -33.71 -12.92 -20.90
N GLU A 149 -33.23 -11.69 -21.06
CA GLU A 149 -31.96 -11.39 -21.72
C GLU A 149 -30.86 -11.17 -20.70
N MET A 150 -29.67 -11.74 -20.96
CA MET A 150 -28.51 -11.58 -20.10
C MET A 150 -27.60 -10.48 -20.65
N LYS A 151 -27.59 -9.31 -20.01
CA LYS A 151 -26.74 -8.18 -20.44
C LYS A 151 -25.31 -8.34 -19.93
N SER A 152 -24.38 -8.53 -20.85
CA SER A 152 -22.95 -8.53 -20.57
C SER A 152 -22.34 -7.17 -20.92
N ASP A 153 -22.41 -6.22 -19.99
CA ASP A 153 -21.69 -4.94 -20.08
C ASP A 153 -20.26 -5.06 -19.51
N ALA A 154 -19.81 -6.29 -19.23
CA ALA A 154 -18.51 -6.55 -18.62
C ALA A 154 -17.38 -6.33 -19.63
N GLN A 155 -16.22 -5.92 -19.11
CA GLN A 155 -15.00 -5.82 -19.90
C GLN A 155 -14.61 -7.23 -20.43
N PRO A 156 -13.98 -7.36 -21.62
CA PRO A 156 -13.61 -8.66 -22.17
C PRO A 156 -12.53 -9.34 -21.31
N ASP A 157 -12.97 -10.07 -20.29
CA ASP A 157 -12.19 -10.87 -19.36
C ASP A 157 -12.82 -12.27 -19.20
N GLU A 158 -12.28 -13.10 -18.32
CA GLU A 158 -12.78 -14.45 -18.07
C GLU A 158 -14.22 -14.46 -17.53
N ILE A 159 -14.66 -13.41 -16.83
CA ILE A 159 -16.03 -13.29 -16.32
C ILE A 159 -17.01 -12.93 -17.45
N TRP A 160 -16.59 -12.09 -18.40
CA TRP A 160 -17.33 -11.82 -19.62
C TRP A 160 -17.47 -13.07 -20.49
N GLU A 161 -16.39 -13.85 -20.65
CA GLU A 161 -16.43 -15.10 -21.42
C GLU A 161 -17.39 -16.10 -20.76
N LEU A 162 -17.27 -16.28 -19.43
CA LEU A 162 -18.19 -17.11 -18.65
C LEU A 162 -19.65 -16.65 -18.80
N SER A 163 -19.91 -15.34 -18.76
CA SER A 163 -21.26 -14.80 -18.92
C SER A 163 -21.85 -15.10 -20.29
N THR A 164 -21.01 -15.03 -21.34
CA THR A 164 -21.41 -15.33 -22.72
C THR A 164 -21.71 -16.82 -22.88
N GLN A 165 -20.87 -17.70 -22.34
CA GLN A 165 -21.11 -19.15 -22.34
C GLN A 165 -22.37 -19.52 -21.54
N PHE A 166 -22.60 -18.85 -20.41
CA PHE A 166 -23.78 -19.06 -19.57
C PHE A 166 -25.08 -18.64 -20.28
N ASP A 167 -25.08 -17.51 -21.01
CA ASP A 167 -26.22 -17.12 -21.84
C ASP A 167 -26.47 -18.09 -22.99
N SER A 168 -25.42 -18.59 -23.64
CA SER A 168 -25.55 -19.64 -24.67
C SER A 168 -26.24 -20.89 -24.12
N MET A 169 -25.88 -21.34 -22.91
CA MET A 169 -26.56 -22.46 -22.24
C MET A 169 -28.04 -22.17 -21.98
N ARG A 170 -28.39 -20.96 -21.51
CA ARG A 170 -29.79 -20.55 -21.33
C ARG A 170 -30.56 -20.61 -22.65
N GLN A 171 -29.99 -20.07 -23.72
CA GLN A 171 -30.63 -20.07 -25.05
C GLN A 171 -30.87 -21.49 -25.56
N MET A 172 -29.87 -22.38 -25.41
CA MET A 172 -30.03 -23.80 -25.77
C MET A 172 -31.13 -24.47 -24.95
N LEU A 173 -31.19 -24.24 -23.63
CA LEU A 173 -32.27 -24.75 -22.79
C LEU A 173 -33.64 -24.24 -23.25
N ASN A 174 -33.78 -22.95 -23.57
CA ASN A 174 -35.05 -22.38 -24.03
C ASN A 174 -35.51 -23.03 -25.34
N GLN A 175 -34.59 -23.16 -26.29
CA GLN A 175 -34.86 -23.82 -27.57
C GLN A 175 -35.32 -25.27 -27.36
N ARG A 176 -34.62 -26.04 -26.51
CA ARG A 176 -34.99 -27.43 -26.20
C ARG A 176 -36.35 -27.55 -25.51
N THR A 177 -36.67 -26.64 -24.59
CA THR A 177 -37.99 -26.61 -23.93
C THR A 177 -39.11 -26.37 -24.95
N ARG A 178 -38.94 -25.41 -25.87
CA ARG A 178 -39.93 -25.13 -26.93
C ARG A 178 -40.09 -26.29 -27.92
N GLU A 179 -38.99 -26.95 -28.27
CA GLU A 179 -39.01 -28.18 -29.08
C GLU A 179 -39.83 -29.28 -28.40
N LEU A 180 -39.60 -29.51 -27.09
CA LEU A 180 -40.35 -30.50 -26.30
C LEU A 180 -41.84 -30.15 -26.18
N GLU A 181 -42.19 -28.90 -25.95
CA GLU A 181 -43.59 -28.44 -25.91
C GLU A 181 -44.29 -28.69 -27.24
N THR A 182 -43.62 -28.39 -28.35
CA THR A 182 -44.13 -28.63 -29.71
C THR A 182 -44.35 -30.13 -29.95
N SER A 183 -43.37 -30.97 -29.60
CA SER A 183 -43.50 -32.43 -29.73
C SER A 183 -44.61 -33.00 -28.85
N ASN A 184 -44.77 -32.52 -27.62
CA ASN A 184 -45.87 -32.93 -26.74
C ASN A 184 -47.24 -32.54 -27.32
N SER A 185 -47.36 -31.33 -27.88
CA SER A 185 -48.61 -30.89 -28.53
C SER A 185 -48.94 -31.76 -29.76
N GLN A 186 -47.94 -32.12 -30.56
CA GLN A 186 -48.11 -33.01 -31.71
C GLN A 186 -48.52 -34.43 -31.28
N LEU A 187 -47.87 -34.96 -30.24
CA LEU A 187 -48.20 -36.28 -29.68
C LEU A 187 -49.63 -36.31 -29.12
N SER A 188 -50.04 -35.26 -28.41
CA SER A 188 -51.41 -35.11 -27.90
C SER A 188 -52.43 -35.08 -29.05
N LEU A 189 -52.15 -34.35 -30.12
CA LEU A 189 -53.02 -34.29 -31.29
C LEU A 189 -53.14 -35.66 -31.99
N ALA A 190 -52.01 -36.35 -32.19
CA ALA A 190 -52.00 -37.68 -32.78
C ALA A 190 -52.80 -38.69 -31.94
N ASN A 191 -52.70 -38.60 -30.60
CA ASN A 191 -53.46 -39.45 -29.69
C ASN A 191 -54.98 -39.20 -29.79
N VAL A 192 -55.40 -37.94 -29.90
CA VAL A 192 -56.81 -37.58 -30.14
C VAL A 192 -57.30 -38.16 -31.46
N GLN A 193 -56.53 -37.98 -32.55
CA GLN A 193 -56.89 -38.50 -33.87
C GLN A 193 -56.99 -40.03 -33.90
N LEU A 194 -56.09 -40.73 -33.21
CA LEU A 194 -56.15 -42.19 -33.07
C LEU A 194 -57.43 -42.63 -32.36
N ASN A 195 -57.79 -41.99 -31.25
CA ASN A 195 -59.01 -42.33 -30.51
C ASN A 195 -60.29 -42.02 -31.31
N GLU A 196 -60.30 -40.95 -32.10
CA GLU A 196 -61.39 -40.68 -33.04
C GLU A 196 -61.50 -41.76 -34.12
N HIS A 197 -60.37 -42.18 -34.69
CA HIS A 197 -60.33 -43.25 -35.68
C HIS A 197 -60.83 -44.59 -35.10
N ASP A 198 -60.41 -44.95 -33.88
CA ASP A 198 -60.87 -46.15 -33.17
C ASP A 198 -62.37 -46.11 -32.87
N LYS A 199 -62.93 -44.91 -32.63
CA LYS A 199 -64.38 -44.74 -32.45
C LYS A 199 -65.12 -44.96 -33.77
N VAL A 200 -64.67 -44.30 -34.85
CA VAL A 200 -65.26 -44.47 -36.19
C VAL A 200 -65.21 -45.94 -36.63
N GLN A 201 -64.09 -46.62 -36.38
CA GLN A 201 -63.94 -48.04 -36.69
C GLN A 201 -64.94 -48.90 -35.90
N ARG A 202 -65.11 -48.67 -34.59
CA ARG A 202 -66.08 -49.40 -33.76
C ARG A 202 -67.53 -49.14 -34.21
N ASP A 203 -67.87 -47.89 -34.49
CA ASP A 203 -69.20 -47.51 -34.97
C ASP A 203 -69.50 -48.17 -36.32
N PHE A 204 -68.54 -48.20 -37.23
CA PHE A 204 -68.65 -48.92 -38.51
C PHE A 204 -68.89 -50.42 -38.31
N ILE A 205 -68.10 -51.10 -37.46
CA ILE A 205 -68.28 -52.54 -37.20
C ILE A 205 -69.65 -52.83 -36.58
N ASN A 206 -70.12 -52.00 -35.65
CA ASN A 206 -71.44 -52.16 -35.04
C ASN A 206 -72.58 -52.00 -36.06
N ILE A 207 -72.50 -50.97 -36.92
CA ILE A 207 -73.48 -50.76 -37.99
C ILE A 207 -73.46 -51.95 -38.96
N ALA A 208 -72.29 -52.35 -39.45
CA ALA A 208 -72.16 -53.48 -40.37
C ALA A 208 -72.70 -54.79 -39.75
N ALA A 209 -72.42 -55.06 -38.47
CA ALA A 209 -72.96 -56.23 -37.77
C ALA A 209 -74.48 -56.18 -37.64
N HIS A 210 -75.05 -55.00 -37.39
CA HIS A 210 -76.50 -54.83 -37.30
C HIS A 210 -77.18 -55.06 -38.65
N GLU A 211 -76.63 -54.49 -39.72
CA GLU A 211 -77.11 -54.63 -41.09
C GLU A 211 -76.97 -56.07 -41.62
N LEU A 212 -75.95 -56.81 -41.19
CA LEU A 212 -75.81 -58.22 -41.53
C LEU A 212 -76.75 -59.11 -40.71
N ARG A 213 -76.99 -58.82 -39.43
CA ARG A 213 -77.86 -59.63 -38.56
C ARG A 213 -79.31 -59.65 -39.05
N THR A 214 -79.84 -58.49 -39.44
CA THR A 214 -81.23 -58.31 -39.90
C THR A 214 -81.66 -59.26 -41.03
N PRO A 215 -80.91 -59.41 -42.14
CA PRO A 215 -81.24 -60.34 -43.22
C PRO A 215 -80.94 -61.81 -42.89
N ILE A 216 -80.02 -62.12 -41.96
CA ILE A 216 -79.68 -63.52 -41.60
C ILE A 216 -80.70 -64.11 -40.62
N GLN A 217 -81.34 -63.27 -39.81
CA GLN A 217 -82.29 -63.71 -38.78
C GLN A 217 -83.50 -64.49 -39.34
N PRO A 218 -84.13 -64.08 -40.46
CA PRO A 218 -85.15 -64.88 -41.15
C PRO A 218 -84.63 -66.23 -41.65
N LEU A 219 -83.38 -66.30 -42.15
CA LEU A 219 -82.78 -67.55 -42.66
C LEU A 219 -82.50 -68.55 -41.53
N LEU A 220 -82.03 -68.07 -40.38
CA LEU A 220 -81.84 -68.90 -39.18
C LEU A 220 -83.17 -69.44 -38.64
N LEU A 221 -84.21 -68.59 -38.56
CA LEU A 221 -85.55 -68.99 -38.14
C LEU A 221 -86.20 -69.99 -39.13
N ALA A 222 -85.96 -69.84 -40.42
CA ALA A 222 -86.40 -70.79 -41.44
C ALA A 222 -85.68 -72.14 -41.38
N SER A 223 -84.46 -72.19 -40.82
CA SER A 223 -83.67 -73.42 -40.66
C SER A 223 -83.89 -74.16 -39.33
N ALA A 224 -84.65 -73.58 -38.41
CA ALA A 224 -84.90 -74.10 -37.06
C ALA A 224 -86.29 -74.76 -36.87
N ASN A 225 -87.08 -74.88 -37.95
CA ASN A 225 -88.35 -75.60 -37.99
C ASN A 225 -88.26 -76.87 -38.84
#